data_AF-A0A0N1FYZ3-F1
#
_entry.id   AF-A0A0N1FYZ3-F1
#
_cell.length_a   1.000
_cell.length_b   1.000
_cell.length_c   1.000
_cell.angle_alpha   90.00
_cell.angle_beta   90.00
_cell.angle_gamma   90.00
#
_symmetry.space_group_name_H-M   'P 1'
#
loop_
_entity.id
_entity.type
_entity.pdbx_description
1 polymer ?
#
loop_
_entity_poly.entity_id
_entity_poly.type
_entity_poly.pdbx_seq_one_letter_code
_entity_poly.pdbx_strand_id
1 'polypeptide(L)'
;MTEYEPRLGDTVEDTGLAKVGRVMGFVGPYVQLRPVGGGIEWDARVGSLRPVLLTDALRNGVAAANARSRGEGSTVAQDSIPVDAVTMRRTIARVFADDAVPLTAEELHDLVLLCRGHLMLLIPEVGRVGRGLPEGDVRRTGALAGIAEARRRLDLVPDEQPRARVAHARRLARSVDCLLRHVEALGGELS
;
A
#
# COMPACT_ATOMS: atom_id res chain seq x y z
N MET A 1 -16.50 0.72 -31.98
CA MET A 1 -16.28 1.20 -30.60
C MET A 1 -15.15 2.21 -30.68
N THR A 2 -15.44 3.47 -30.38
CA THR A 2 -14.44 4.54 -30.41
C THR A 2 -13.37 4.23 -29.38
N GLU A 3 -12.13 4.03 -29.84
CA GLU A 3 -10.97 3.85 -28.97
C GLU A 3 -10.82 5.13 -28.13
N TYR A 4 -10.78 4.99 -26.81
CA TYR A 4 -10.61 6.14 -25.93
C TYR A 4 -9.21 6.71 -26.15
N GLU A 5 -9.15 7.97 -26.58
CA GLU A 5 -7.90 8.71 -26.75
C GLU A 5 -7.65 9.57 -25.51
N PRO A 6 -6.69 9.20 -24.64
CA PRO A 6 -6.40 9.95 -23.42
C PRO A 6 -5.89 11.35 -23.73
N ARG A 7 -6.24 12.34 -22.91
CA ARG A 7 -5.74 13.73 -23.03
C ARG A 7 -5.03 14.17 -21.76
N LEU A 8 -4.09 15.12 -21.90
CA LEU A 8 -3.45 15.75 -20.74
C LEU A 8 -4.49 16.26 -19.75
N GLY A 9 -4.33 15.89 -18.49
CA GLY A 9 -5.21 16.28 -17.40
C GLY A 9 -6.43 15.38 -17.18
N ASP A 10 -6.72 14.42 -18.08
CA ASP A 10 -7.79 13.44 -17.90
C ASP A 10 -7.55 12.58 -16.67
N THR A 11 -8.62 12.20 -15.97
CA THR A 11 -8.57 11.18 -14.92
C THR A 11 -8.95 9.83 -15.52
N VAL A 12 -8.03 8.87 -15.43
CA VAL A 12 -8.16 7.55 -16.05
C VAL A 12 -7.89 6.46 -15.03
N GLU A 13 -8.55 5.33 -15.22
CA GLU A 13 -8.25 4.08 -14.54
C GLU A 13 -7.28 3.28 -15.41
N ASP A 14 -6.13 2.94 -14.84
CA ASP A 14 -5.24 1.92 -15.35
C ASP A 14 -5.73 0.56 -14.86
N THR A 15 -6.37 -0.19 -15.75
CA THR A 15 -6.91 -1.52 -15.46
C THR A 15 -5.83 -2.58 -15.27
N GLY A 16 -4.61 -2.36 -15.77
CA GLY A 16 -3.48 -3.27 -15.58
C GLY A 16 -2.94 -3.23 -14.15
N LEU A 17 -3.03 -2.06 -13.50
CA LEU A 17 -2.60 -1.85 -12.12
C LEU A 17 -3.74 -1.63 -11.13
N ALA A 18 -5.00 -1.58 -11.60
CA ALA A 18 -6.18 -1.18 -10.82
C ALA A 18 -5.97 0.14 -10.06
N LYS A 19 -5.36 1.12 -10.73
CA LYS A 19 -4.99 2.43 -10.17
C LYS A 19 -5.63 3.56 -10.94
N VAL A 20 -6.01 4.64 -10.24
CA VAL A 20 -6.56 5.85 -10.86
C VAL A 20 -5.51 6.95 -10.86
N GLY A 21 -5.28 7.55 -12.03
CA GLY A 21 -4.27 8.57 -12.25
C GLY A 21 -4.75 9.68 -13.17
N ARG A 22 -4.08 10.83 -13.06
CA ARG A 22 -4.25 11.96 -13.96
C ARG A 22 -3.19 11.91 -15.04
N VAL A 23 -3.57 12.08 -16.30
CA VAL A 23 -2.65 12.10 -17.44
C VAL A 23 -1.73 13.32 -17.36
N MET A 24 -0.42 13.10 -17.35
CA MET A 24 0.61 14.15 -17.27
C MET A 24 1.40 14.33 -18.56
N GLY A 25 1.46 13.29 -19.40
CA GLY A 25 2.31 13.29 -20.59
C GLY A 25 2.13 12.04 -21.44
N PHE A 26 2.76 12.05 -22.61
CA PHE A 26 2.87 10.89 -23.50
C PHE A 26 4.36 10.62 -23.75
N VAL A 27 4.80 9.39 -23.51
CA VAL A 27 6.19 8.96 -23.67
C VAL A 27 6.20 7.73 -24.57
N GLY A 28 6.51 7.95 -25.86
CA GLY A 28 6.42 6.89 -26.87
C GLY A 28 5.00 6.30 -26.96
N PRO A 29 4.82 4.97 -26.89
CA PRO A 29 3.50 4.33 -26.92
C PRO A 29 2.77 4.33 -25.57
N TYR A 30 3.32 4.99 -24.54
CA TYR A 30 2.79 5.01 -23.18
C TYR A 30 2.28 6.39 -22.77
N VAL A 31 1.36 6.38 -21.82
CA VAL A 31 0.78 7.56 -21.18
C VAL A 31 1.33 7.65 -19.76
N GLN A 32 1.93 8.78 -19.44
CA GLN A 32 2.45 9.06 -18.10
C GLN A 32 1.29 9.53 -17.21
N LEU A 33 1.09 8.87 -16.08
CA LEU A 33 0.03 9.12 -15.11
C LEU A 33 0.60 9.54 -13.77
N ARG A 34 -0.06 10.49 -13.10
CA ARG A 34 0.22 10.88 -11.71
C ARG A 34 -0.97 10.52 -10.82
N PRO A 35 -0.77 9.96 -9.61
CA PRO A 35 -1.91 9.60 -8.76
C PRO A 35 -2.71 10.84 -8.36
N VAL A 36 -4.05 10.74 -8.32
CA VAL A 36 -4.94 11.87 -7.96
C VAL A 36 -4.71 12.35 -6.52
N GLY A 37 -4.23 11.48 -5.62
CA GLY A 37 -3.86 11.81 -4.24
C GLY A 37 -2.38 12.12 -4.02
N GLY A 38 -1.58 12.27 -5.09
CA GLY A 38 -0.12 12.40 -5.03
C GLY A 38 0.62 11.05 -4.93
N GLY A 39 1.90 11.06 -5.30
CA GLY A 39 2.76 9.85 -5.37
C GLY A 39 3.61 9.81 -6.64
N ILE A 40 4.23 8.66 -6.90
CA ILE A 40 5.14 8.46 -8.04
C ILE A 40 4.34 8.33 -9.33
N GLU A 41 4.80 9.03 -10.38
CA GLU A 41 4.25 8.91 -11.72
C GLU A 41 4.57 7.54 -12.32
N TRP A 42 3.66 6.99 -13.12
CA TRP A 42 3.88 5.71 -13.79
C TRP A 42 3.40 5.78 -15.24
N ASP A 43 3.99 4.94 -16.08
CA ASP A 43 3.64 4.86 -17.49
C ASP A 43 2.68 3.68 -17.71
N ALA A 44 1.58 3.94 -18.41
CA ALA A 44 0.55 2.96 -18.73
C ALA A 44 0.34 2.85 -20.24
N ARG A 45 -0.03 1.66 -20.73
CA ARG A 45 -0.41 1.48 -22.14
C ARG A 45 -1.77 2.12 -22.38
N VAL A 46 -1.92 2.82 -23.51
CA VAL A 46 -3.20 3.42 -23.92
C VAL A 46 -4.35 2.41 -23.86
N GLY A 47 -4.15 1.20 -24.39
CA GLY A 47 -5.17 0.14 -24.38
C GLY A 47 -5.54 -0.42 -23.00
N SER A 48 -4.78 -0.06 -21.95
CA SER A 48 -5.07 -0.43 -20.56
C SER A 48 -5.79 0.68 -19.79
N LEU A 49 -6.02 1.83 -20.43
CA LEU A 49 -6.65 3.01 -19.83
C LEU A 49 -8.14 3.07 -20.13
N ARG A 50 -8.91 3.40 -19.09
CA ARG A 50 -10.34 3.70 -19.20
C ARG A 50 -10.62 5.09 -18.63
N PRO A 51 -11.46 5.90 -19.30
CA PRO A 51 -11.84 7.20 -18.76
C PRO A 51 -12.68 6.99 -17.50
N VAL A 52 -12.35 7.73 -16.43
CA VAL A 52 -13.19 7.81 -15.23
C VAL A 52 -14.06 9.04 -15.39
N LEU A 53 -15.33 8.84 -15.77
CA LEU A 53 -16.29 9.95 -15.88
C LEU A 53 -16.58 10.51 -14.49
N LEU A 54 -16.50 11.85 -14.36
CA LEU A 54 -16.62 12.60 -13.10
C LEU A 54 -17.92 12.30 -12.32
N THR A 55 -18.95 11.79 -13.01
CA THR A 55 -20.27 11.45 -12.46
C THR A 55 -20.31 10.09 -11.76
N ASP A 56 -19.39 9.17 -12.06
CA ASP A 56 -19.35 7.82 -11.47
C ASP A 56 -18.47 7.73 -10.21
N ALA A 57 -17.46 8.61 -10.11
CA ALA A 57 -16.61 8.76 -8.93
C ALA A 57 -17.39 9.15 -7.67
N LEU A 58 -18.54 9.84 -7.84
CA LEU A 58 -19.39 10.30 -6.75
C LEU A 58 -20.55 9.34 -6.40
N ARG A 59 -20.92 8.40 -7.27
CA ARG A 59 -22.05 7.47 -7.01
C ARG A 59 -21.63 6.04 -6.67
N ASN A 60 -20.57 5.50 -7.29
CA ASN A 60 -20.18 4.10 -7.06
C ASN A 60 -19.22 3.91 -5.87
N GLY A 61 -18.47 4.95 -5.48
CA GLY A 61 -17.60 4.90 -4.30
C GLY A 61 -18.35 4.77 -2.97
N VAL A 62 -19.61 5.22 -2.92
CA VAL A 62 -20.43 5.20 -1.69
C VAL A 62 -21.37 3.98 -1.65
N ALA A 63 -21.94 3.57 -2.79
CA ALA A 63 -22.87 2.45 -2.85
C ALA A 63 -22.19 1.07 -2.70
N ALA A 64 -21.02 0.86 -3.33
CA ALA A 64 -20.25 -0.39 -3.16
C ALA A 64 -19.62 -0.51 -1.76
N ALA A 65 -19.38 0.61 -1.09
CA ALA A 65 -18.97 0.64 0.31
C ALA A 65 -20.14 0.33 1.26
N ASN A 66 -21.35 0.83 0.98
CA ASN A 66 -22.53 0.62 1.82
C ASN A 66 -23.20 -0.76 1.64
N ALA A 67 -23.14 -1.37 0.45
CA ALA A 67 -23.72 -2.69 0.18
C ALA A 67 -23.02 -3.84 0.93
N ARG A 68 -21.73 -3.67 1.28
CA ARG A 68 -21.01 -4.65 2.11
C ARG A 68 -21.37 -4.59 3.60
N SER A 69 -22.12 -3.57 4.03
CA SER A 69 -22.36 -3.28 5.44
C SER A 69 -23.68 -3.83 6.01
N ARG A 70 -24.57 -4.46 5.22
CA ARG A 70 -25.87 -4.91 5.73
C ARG A 70 -26.27 -6.30 5.22
N GLY A 71 -26.29 -7.28 6.12
CA GLY A 71 -26.87 -8.62 5.99
C GLY A 71 -25.82 -9.74 6.03
N GLU A 72 -25.33 -10.17 7.21
CA GLU A 72 -25.90 -11.19 8.12
C GLU A 72 -25.90 -12.62 7.52
N GLY A 73 -25.42 -13.68 8.15
CA GLY A 73 -24.83 -13.88 9.47
C GLY A 73 -24.62 -15.39 9.72
N SER A 74 -23.56 -15.75 10.45
CA SER A 74 -23.51 -16.97 11.27
C SER A 74 -22.36 -16.86 12.28
N THR A 75 -22.79 -16.85 13.53
CA THR A 75 -22.08 -16.71 14.79
C THR A 75 -20.79 -17.53 14.89
N VAL A 76 -19.65 -16.86 15.08
CA VAL A 76 -18.64 -17.22 16.10
C VAL A 76 -18.05 -15.93 16.66
N ALA A 77 -17.82 -15.95 17.96
CA ALA A 77 -17.47 -14.85 18.83
C ALA A 77 -16.23 -14.02 18.41
N GLN A 78 -16.25 -12.80 18.94
CA GLN A 78 -15.21 -11.78 18.93
C GLN A 78 -13.83 -12.35 19.27
N ASP A 79 -12.97 -12.48 18.26
CA ASP A 79 -11.52 -12.31 18.36
C ASP A 79 -11.03 -11.99 16.94
N SER A 80 -10.88 -10.70 16.65
CA SER A 80 -10.20 -10.27 15.43
C SER A 80 -8.73 -10.68 15.62
N ILE A 81 -8.29 -11.74 14.94
CA ILE A 81 -6.90 -12.22 14.99
C ILE A 81 -5.99 -11.00 14.82
N PRO A 82 -5.26 -10.56 15.86
CA PRO A 82 -4.35 -9.45 15.71
C PRO A 82 -3.34 -9.87 14.66
N VAL A 83 -3.12 -9.00 13.67
CA VAL A 83 -1.88 -8.97 12.88
C VAL A 83 -0.76 -9.60 13.72
N ASP A 84 -0.19 -10.75 13.31
CA ASP A 84 0.72 -11.53 14.16
C ASP A 84 2.01 -10.75 14.43
N ALA A 85 1.94 -9.90 15.44
CA ALA A 85 2.97 -8.95 15.81
C ALA A 85 4.24 -9.68 16.26
N VAL A 86 4.11 -10.90 16.79
CA VAL A 86 5.25 -11.74 17.17
C VAL A 86 6.00 -12.19 15.92
N THR A 87 5.28 -12.72 14.92
CA THR A 87 5.88 -13.11 13.63
C THR A 87 6.48 -11.91 12.91
N MET A 88 5.78 -10.77 12.88
CA MET A 88 6.29 -9.54 12.25
C MET A 88 7.58 -9.04 12.91
N ARG A 89 7.61 -9.00 14.25
CA ARG A 89 8.82 -8.62 15.00
C ARG A 89 9.96 -9.60 14.79
N ARG A 90 9.69 -10.89 14.69
CA ARG A 90 10.72 -11.91 14.38
C ARG A 90 11.32 -11.68 12.99
N THR A 91 10.51 -11.39 11.98
CA THR A 91 11.01 -11.05 10.64
C THR A 91 11.86 -9.77 10.66
N ILE A 92 11.39 -8.72 11.35
CA ILE A 92 12.14 -7.47 11.53
C ILE A 92 13.49 -7.74 12.21
N ALA A 93 13.48 -8.49 13.31
CA ALA A 93 14.69 -8.82 14.06
C ALA A 93 15.69 -9.59 13.19
N ARG A 94 15.24 -10.55 12.37
CA ARG A 94 16.12 -11.29 11.45
C ARG A 94 16.77 -10.40 10.40
N VAL A 95 16.07 -9.38 9.88
CA VAL A 95 16.62 -8.41 8.90
C VAL A 95 17.65 -7.47 9.52
N PHE A 96 17.50 -7.13 10.81
CA PHE A 96 18.40 -6.24 11.54
C PHE A 96 19.50 -6.94 12.33
N ALA A 97 19.47 -8.28 12.42
CA ALA A 97 20.52 -9.04 13.05
C ALA A 97 21.87 -8.73 12.39
N ASP A 98 22.83 -8.32 13.22
CA ASP A 98 24.23 -8.15 12.81
C ASP A 98 24.98 -9.43 13.20
N ASP A 99 24.61 -10.52 12.54
CA ASP A 99 25.18 -11.85 12.82
C ASP A 99 26.60 -11.95 12.26
N ALA A 100 27.46 -12.72 12.94
CA ALA A 100 28.79 -13.06 12.44
C ALA A 100 28.75 -13.86 11.12
N VAL A 101 27.60 -14.47 10.79
CA VAL A 101 27.34 -15.14 9.52
C VAL A 101 26.35 -14.31 8.71
N PRO A 102 26.74 -13.78 7.54
CA PRO A 102 25.84 -13.00 6.69
C PRO A 102 24.65 -13.82 6.18
N LEU A 103 23.48 -13.19 6.06
CA LEU A 103 22.32 -13.77 5.38
C LEU A 103 22.68 -14.16 3.95
N THR A 104 22.27 -15.35 3.55
CA THR A 104 22.36 -15.81 2.16
C THR A 104 21.43 -14.99 1.25
N ALA A 105 21.66 -15.06 -0.06
CA ALA A 105 20.82 -14.37 -1.04
C ALA A 105 19.37 -14.87 -1.03
N GLU A 106 19.16 -16.16 -0.76
CA GLU A 106 17.85 -16.81 -0.66
C GLU A 106 17.11 -16.38 0.61
N GLU A 107 17.76 -16.46 1.78
CA GLU A 107 17.16 -15.95 3.03
C GLU A 107 16.78 -14.48 2.93
N LEU A 108 17.61 -13.66 2.28
CA LEU A 108 17.32 -12.24 2.07
C LEU A 108 16.12 -12.04 1.15
N HIS A 109 15.96 -12.86 0.11
CA HIS A 109 14.82 -12.84 -0.79
C HIS A 109 13.53 -13.20 -0.04
N ASP A 110 13.54 -14.26 0.74
CA ASP A 110 12.40 -14.71 1.54
C ASP A 110 11.98 -13.66 2.57
N LEU A 111 12.94 -13.04 3.26
CA LEU A 111 12.67 -11.95 4.20
C LEU A 111 12.06 -10.73 3.51
N VAL A 112 12.47 -10.42 2.27
CA VAL A 112 11.84 -9.37 1.47
C VAL A 112 10.39 -9.74 1.17
N LEU A 113 10.11 -10.96 0.71
CA LEU A 113 8.74 -11.42 0.43
C LEU A 113 7.87 -11.38 1.70
N LEU A 114 8.39 -11.82 2.83
CA LEU A 114 7.69 -11.74 4.13
C LEU A 114 7.39 -10.30 4.53
N CYS A 115 8.37 -9.38 4.42
CA CYS A 115 8.14 -7.97 4.70
C CYS A 115 7.06 -7.37 3.79
N ARG A 116 7.04 -7.74 2.50
CA ARG A 116 6.00 -7.30 1.55
C ARG A 116 4.62 -7.80 1.97
N GLY A 117 4.51 -9.09 2.31
CA GLY A 117 3.28 -9.69 2.82
C GLY A 117 2.78 -8.99 4.09
N HIS A 118 3.66 -8.72 5.05
CA HIS A 118 3.30 -7.98 6.26
C HIS A 118 2.79 -6.57 5.96
N LEU A 119 3.42 -5.85 5.03
CA LEU A 119 2.95 -4.51 4.62
C LEU A 119 1.59 -4.56 3.93
N MET A 120 1.31 -5.60 3.14
CA MET A 120 -0.01 -5.78 2.51
C MET A 120 -1.14 -5.94 3.55
N LEU A 121 -0.84 -6.51 4.72
CA LEU A 121 -1.79 -6.62 5.83
C LEU A 121 -1.86 -5.35 6.68
N LEU A 122 -0.71 -4.74 7.01
CA LEU A 122 -0.64 -3.58 7.89
C LEU A 122 -1.20 -2.30 7.26
N ILE A 123 -0.96 -2.07 5.96
CA ILE A 123 -1.40 -0.85 5.26
C ILE A 123 -2.93 -0.64 5.33
N PRO A 124 -3.77 -1.62 4.96
CA PRO A 124 -5.21 -1.44 5.06
C PRO A 124 -5.67 -1.28 6.51
N GLU A 125 -5.06 -1.98 7.45
CA GLU A 125 -5.44 -1.94 8.87
C GLU A 125 -5.11 -0.60 9.52
N VAL A 126 -3.87 -0.11 9.40
CA VAL A 126 -3.48 1.23 9.85
C VAL A 126 -4.33 2.31 9.15
N GLY A 127 -4.67 2.09 7.87
CA GLY A 127 -5.50 3.02 7.11
C GLY A 127 -6.93 3.08 7.62
N ARG A 128 -7.50 1.93 8.01
CA ARG A 128 -8.84 1.81 8.61
C ARG A 128 -8.87 2.54 9.96
N VAL A 129 -7.93 2.23 10.85
CA VAL A 129 -7.88 2.81 12.20
C VAL A 129 -7.58 4.32 12.12
N GLY A 130 -6.59 4.74 11.33
CA GLY A 130 -6.22 6.14 11.19
C GLY A 130 -7.33 7.02 10.63
N ARG A 131 -8.15 6.52 9.69
CA ARG A 131 -9.31 7.27 9.16
C ARG A 131 -10.47 7.39 10.15
N GLY A 132 -10.50 6.56 11.20
CA GLY A 132 -11.48 6.68 12.28
C GLY A 132 -11.22 7.86 13.23
N LEU A 133 -10.02 8.44 13.19
CA LEU A 133 -9.64 9.58 14.03
C LEU A 133 -10.10 10.93 13.44
N PRO A 134 -10.28 11.97 14.28
CA PRO A 134 -10.63 13.31 13.81
C PRO A 134 -9.63 13.92 12.80
N GLU A 135 -10.10 14.85 11.98
CA GLU A 135 -9.21 15.65 11.14
C GLU A 135 -8.31 16.54 12.00
N GLY A 136 -7.03 16.65 11.63
CA GLY A 136 -6.03 17.38 12.41
C GLY A 136 -5.34 16.57 13.53
N ASP A 137 -5.79 15.34 13.83
CA ASP A 137 -5.10 14.48 14.79
C ASP A 137 -3.69 14.10 14.27
N VAL A 138 -2.68 14.32 15.11
CA VAL A 138 -1.26 14.02 14.79
C VAL A 138 -1.08 12.53 14.50
N ARG A 139 -1.79 11.64 15.20
CA ARG A 139 -1.73 10.18 15.02
C ARG A 139 -2.31 9.77 13.68
N ARG A 140 -3.41 10.40 13.24
CA ARG A 140 -3.98 10.21 11.90
C ARG A 140 -2.99 10.62 10.82
N THR A 141 -2.38 11.80 10.98
CA THR A 141 -1.41 12.34 10.02
C THR A 141 -0.18 11.43 9.92
N GLY A 142 0.37 11.00 11.06
CA GLY A 142 1.50 10.08 11.13
C GLY A 142 1.20 8.72 10.48
N ALA A 143 0.04 8.12 10.80
CA ALA A 143 -0.39 6.85 10.23
C ALA A 143 -0.51 6.90 8.69
N LEU A 144 -1.12 7.94 8.15
CA LEU A 144 -1.28 8.11 6.70
C LEU A 144 0.08 8.38 6.00
N ALA A 145 0.96 9.16 6.63
CA ALA A 145 2.31 9.39 6.12
C ALA A 145 3.13 8.09 6.11
N GLY A 146 3.03 7.28 7.18
CA GLY A 146 3.66 5.96 7.27
C GLY A 146 3.19 5.01 6.17
N ILE A 147 1.88 4.99 5.88
CA ILE A 147 1.32 4.21 4.76
C ILE A 147 1.88 4.67 3.41
N ALA A 148 1.92 5.98 3.18
CA ALA A 148 2.43 6.53 1.93
C ALA A 148 3.90 6.15 1.70
N GLU A 149 4.73 6.20 2.74
CA GLU A 149 6.13 5.79 2.68
C GLU A 149 6.30 4.28 2.48
N ALA A 150 5.48 3.46 3.15
CA ALA A 150 5.50 2.00 2.96
C ALA A 150 5.16 1.63 1.51
N ARG A 151 4.13 2.25 0.92
CA ARG A 151 3.76 2.05 -0.49
C ARG A 151 4.89 2.44 -1.44
N ARG A 152 5.50 3.61 -1.25
CA ARG A 152 6.68 4.02 -2.04
C ARG A 152 7.78 2.96 -2.04
N ARG A 153 8.06 2.35 -0.89
CA ARG A 153 9.11 1.34 -0.75
C ARG A 153 8.74 -0.02 -1.36
N LEU A 154 7.46 -0.38 -1.39
CA LEU A 154 6.96 -1.57 -2.07
C LEU A 154 7.12 -1.49 -3.60
N ASP A 155 7.02 -0.29 -4.15
CA ASP A 155 7.16 -0.04 -5.59
C ASP A 155 8.63 0.03 -6.04
N LEU A 156 9.59 0.13 -5.11
CA LEU A 156 11.01 0.17 -5.43
C LEU A 156 11.53 -1.22 -5.82
N VAL A 157 12.08 -1.33 -7.03
CA VAL A 157 12.91 -2.47 -7.45
C VAL A 157 14.36 -2.16 -7.10
N PRO A 158 15.02 -2.94 -6.22
CA PRO A 158 16.42 -2.72 -5.89
C PRO A 158 17.37 -3.25 -6.97
N ASP A 159 18.54 -2.64 -7.10
CA ASP A 159 19.63 -3.19 -7.91
C ASP A 159 20.01 -4.61 -7.46
N GLU A 160 20.48 -5.43 -8.39
CA GLU A 160 20.86 -6.83 -8.13
C GLU A 160 22.09 -6.96 -7.19
N GLN A 161 22.81 -5.86 -6.96
CA GLN A 161 23.97 -5.83 -6.07
C GLN A 161 23.59 -6.25 -4.64
N PRO A 162 24.38 -7.12 -3.97
CA PRO A 162 24.05 -7.64 -2.63
C PRO A 162 23.78 -6.54 -1.59
N ARG A 163 24.58 -5.46 -1.58
CA ARG A 163 24.39 -4.34 -0.66
C ARG A 163 23.07 -3.60 -0.88
N ALA A 164 22.65 -3.45 -2.14
CA ALA A 164 21.39 -2.80 -2.50
C ALA A 164 20.18 -3.63 -2.06
N ARG A 165 20.25 -4.97 -2.23
CA ARG A 165 19.24 -5.92 -1.72
C ARG A 165 19.10 -5.86 -0.20
N VAL A 166 20.21 -5.84 0.55
CA VAL A 166 20.18 -5.69 2.02
C VAL A 166 19.57 -4.35 2.43
N ALA A 167 19.96 -3.26 1.75
CA ALA A 167 19.39 -1.94 2.02
C ALA A 167 17.89 -1.89 1.74
N HIS A 168 17.41 -2.58 0.70
CA HIS A 168 15.99 -2.70 0.38
C HIS A 168 15.22 -3.49 1.43
N ALA A 169 15.70 -4.68 1.82
CA ALA A 169 15.10 -5.46 2.89
C ALA A 169 14.97 -4.65 4.19
N ARG A 170 16.03 -3.93 4.59
CA ARG A 170 16.02 -3.04 5.76
C ARG A 170 15.02 -1.89 5.64
N ARG A 171 14.82 -1.34 4.44
CA ARG A 171 13.80 -0.29 4.21
C ARG A 171 12.39 -0.83 4.38
N LEU A 172 12.10 -2.03 3.86
CA LEU A 172 10.80 -2.68 4.04
C LEU A 172 10.56 -3.04 5.51
N ALA A 173 11.56 -3.63 6.19
CA ALA A 173 11.45 -3.97 7.61
C ALA A 173 11.18 -2.74 8.49
N ARG A 174 11.81 -1.59 8.22
CA ARG A 174 11.48 -0.31 8.89
C ARG A 174 10.04 0.12 8.68
N SER A 175 9.47 -0.13 7.49
CA SER A 175 8.07 0.19 7.22
C SER A 175 7.13 -0.76 7.97
N VAL A 176 7.46 -2.06 8.08
CA VAL A 176 6.69 -3.01 8.89
C VAL A 176 6.69 -2.57 10.36
N ASP A 177 7.87 -2.28 10.91
CA ASP A 177 8.05 -1.83 12.29
C ASP A 177 7.29 -0.51 12.58
N CYS A 178 7.40 0.48 11.70
CA CYS A 178 6.67 1.73 11.83
C CYS A 178 5.14 1.55 11.82
N LEU A 179 4.61 0.76 10.87
CA LEU A 179 3.17 0.53 10.76
C LEU A 179 2.64 -0.34 11.91
N LEU A 180 3.41 -1.32 12.37
CA LEU A 180 3.07 -2.14 13.53
C LEU A 180 2.91 -1.28 14.79
N ARG A 181 3.84 -0.33 15.03
CA ARG A 181 3.71 0.63 16.14
C ARG A 181 2.45 1.49 16.03
N HIS A 182 2.03 1.86 14.81
CA HIS A 182 0.76 2.57 14.62
C HIS A 182 -0.43 1.69 15.00
N VAL A 183 -0.46 0.41 14.60
CA VAL A 183 -1.53 -0.52 15.01
C VAL A 183 -1.57 -0.65 16.54
N GLU A 184 -0.40 -0.76 17.19
CA GLU A 184 -0.32 -0.91 18.64
C GLU A 184 -0.74 0.35 19.40
N ALA A 185 -0.23 1.51 18.99
CA ALA A 185 -0.58 2.78 19.60
C ALA A 185 -2.06 3.16 19.41
N LEU A 186 -2.68 2.70 18.31
CA LEU A 186 -4.08 2.98 18.01
C LEU A 186 -5.04 1.88 18.52
N GLY A 187 -4.57 0.64 18.68
CA GLY A 187 -5.32 -0.48 19.23
C GLY A 187 -5.35 -0.51 20.77
N GLY A 188 -4.37 0.12 21.42
CA GLY A 188 -4.31 0.23 22.89
C GLY A 188 -5.36 1.16 23.53
N GLU A 189 -6.15 1.91 22.74
CA GLU A 189 -7.23 2.79 23.24
C GLU A 189 -8.64 2.18 23.10
N LEU A 190 -8.76 0.92 22.62
CA LEU A 190 -10.04 0.21 22.50
C LEU A 190 -10.30 -0.80 23.63
N SER A 191 -9.60 -0.68 24.77
CA SER A 191 -9.79 -1.55 25.93
C SER A 191 -10.17 -0.79 27.19
#